data_AF-A0A942W552-F1
#
_entry.id   AF-A0A942W552-F1
#
_cell.length_a   1.000
_cell.length_b   1.000
_cell.length_c   1.000
_cell.angle_alpha   90.00
_cell.angle_beta   90.00
_cell.angle_gamma   90.00
#
_symmetry.space_group_name_H-M   'P 1'
#
loop_
_entity.id
_entity.type
_entity.pdbx_description
1 polymer ?
#
loop_
_entity_poly.entity_id
_entity_poly.type
_entity_poly.pdbx_seq_one_letter_code
_entity_poly.pdbx_strand_id
1 'polypeptide(L)'
;MRADIIGYLRCEIRRRCESEGNFFGMGCWHHILAVVKNAVELAPQYGADPEVVEIAAWLHDIASVTDYALYAEHHIHGAEMAKDILAKLDYDPEKTALVQRCILNHRGSRRMEKHSPEEICVADADAVSHFDAVPSLFYLAFVNRDLGIDEGTQFVVGKLERSYNKLSAQGKRICRD
;
A
#
# COMPACT_ATOMS: atom_id res chain seq x y z
N MET A 1 -7.24 12.73 -14.56
CA MET A 1 -7.17 11.28 -14.30
C MET A 1 -6.53 10.58 -15.49
N ARG A 2 -5.24 10.28 -15.37
CA ARG A 2 -4.43 9.52 -16.33
C ARG A 2 -4.81 8.04 -16.34
N ALA A 3 -5.98 7.72 -16.91
CA ALA A 3 -6.51 6.36 -16.97
C ALA A 3 -5.57 5.39 -17.72
N ASP A 4 -4.76 5.91 -18.64
CA ASP A 4 -3.67 5.20 -19.31
C ASP A 4 -2.62 4.68 -18.31
N ILE A 5 -2.19 5.53 -17.38
CA ILE A 5 -1.22 5.17 -16.32
C ILE A 5 -1.85 4.15 -15.38
N ILE A 6 -3.08 4.39 -14.90
CA ILE A 6 -3.77 3.45 -14.01
C ILE A 6 -3.93 2.07 -14.66
N GLY A 7 -4.33 2.03 -15.93
CA GLY A 7 -4.45 0.79 -16.69
C GLY A 7 -3.12 0.05 -16.80
N TYR A 8 -2.03 0.77 -17.07
CA TYR A 8 -0.69 0.21 -17.11
C TYR A 8 -0.26 -0.35 -15.74
N LEU A 9 -0.40 0.44 -14.67
CA LEU A 9 -0.01 0.06 -13.31
C LEU A 9 -0.74 -1.19 -12.83
N ARG A 10 -2.05 -1.27 -13.09
CA ARG A 10 -2.85 -2.46 -12.79
C ARG A 10 -2.27 -3.73 -13.42
N CYS A 11 -1.92 -3.66 -14.71
CA CYS A 11 -1.33 -4.78 -15.44
C CYS A 11 0.08 -5.12 -14.92
N GLU A 12 0.91 -4.11 -14.68
CA GLU A 12 2.30 -4.30 -14.25
C GLU A 12 2.37 -4.89 -12.83
N ILE A 13 1.57 -4.38 -11.90
CA ILE A 13 1.52 -4.92 -10.53
C ILE A 13 0.98 -6.35 -10.54
N ARG A 14 -0.10 -6.61 -11.29
CA ARG A 14 -0.65 -7.96 -11.43
C ARG A 14 0.40 -8.96 -11.93
N ARG A 15 1.15 -8.59 -12.96
CA ARG A 15 2.23 -9.42 -13.51
C ARG A 15 3.30 -9.74 -12.47
N ARG A 16 3.65 -8.79 -11.59
CA ARG A 16 4.61 -9.02 -10.49
C ARG A 16 4.01 -9.89 -9.38
N CYS A 17 2.71 -9.74 -9.09
CA CYS A 17 1.98 -10.62 -8.16
C CYS A 17 1.92 -12.07 -8.65
N GLU A 18 1.76 -12.27 -9.97
CA GLU A 18 1.68 -13.59 -10.63
C GLU A 18 3.07 -14.23 -10.87
N SER A 19 4.17 -13.52 -10.61
CA SER A 19 5.53 -14.03 -10.79
C SER A 19 5.86 -15.16 -9.80
N GLU A 20 6.41 -16.28 -10.28
CA GLU A 20 6.80 -17.42 -9.45
C GLU A 20 7.81 -17.05 -8.34
N GLY A 21 8.62 -16.02 -8.56
CA GLY A 21 9.61 -15.54 -7.58
C GLY A 21 9.04 -14.62 -6.49
N ASN A 22 7.75 -14.28 -6.54
CA ASN A 22 7.13 -13.41 -5.56
C ASN A 22 6.75 -14.18 -4.29
N PHE A 23 7.47 -13.90 -3.20
CA PHE A 23 7.24 -14.48 -1.88
C PHE A 23 5.77 -14.38 -1.39
N PHE A 24 5.08 -13.30 -1.71
CA PHE A 24 3.73 -13.03 -1.23
C PHE A 24 2.63 -13.69 -2.07
N GLY A 25 2.93 -14.10 -3.31
CA GLY A 25 1.96 -14.64 -4.27
C GLY A 25 0.74 -13.73 -4.46
N MET A 26 -0.41 -14.32 -4.83
CA MET A 26 -1.63 -13.54 -5.10
C MET A 26 -2.26 -12.88 -3.86
N GLY A 27 -1.84 -13.23 -2.64
CA GLY A 27 -2.27 -12.53 -1.43
C GLY A 27 -1.94 -11.02 -1.46
N CYS A 28 -0.78 -10.64 -2.02
CA CYS A 28 -0.43 -9.23 -2.16
C CYS A 28 -1.28 -8.50 -3.20
N TRP A 29 -1.74 -9.18 -4.26
CA TRP A 29 -2.66 -8.60 -5.23
C TRP A 29 -3.99 -8.16 -4.58
N HIS A 30 -4.56 -9.04 -3.76
CA HIS A 30 -5.81 -8.74 -3.04
C HIS A 30 -5.62 -7.63 -2.00
N HIS A 31 -4.47 -7.58 -1.32
CA HIS A 31 -4.11 -6.45 -0.45
C HIS A 31 -4.06 -5.15 -1.25
N ILE A 32 -3.31 -5.08 -2.34
CA ILE A 32 -3.16 -3.86 -3.15
C ILE A 32 -4.50 -3.40 -3.70
N LEU A 33 -5.36 -4.31 -4.18
CA LEU A 33 -6.71 -3.96 -4.63
C LEU A 33 -7.55 -3.30 -3.52
N ALA A 34 -7.48 -3.83 -2.29
CA ALA A 34 -8.16 -3.24 -1.15
C ALA A 34 -7.60 -1.85 -0.80
N VAL A 35 -6.27 -1.67 -0.84
CA VAL A 35 -5.65 -0.35 -0.62
C VAL A 35 -6.09 0.66 -1.69
N VAL A 36 -6.10 0.28 -2.96
CA VAL A 36 -6.53 1.15 -4.08
C VAL A 36 -7.99 1.56 -3.91
N LYS A 37 -8.88 0.60 -3.63
CA LYS A 37 -10.29 0.87 -3.37
C LYS A 37 -10.44 1.88 -2.23
N ASN A 38 -9.79 1.60 -1.10
CA ASN A 38 -9.90 2.45 0.09
C ASN A 38 -9.30 3.84 -0.15
N ALA A 39 -8.16 3.95 -0.84
CA ALA A 39 -7.54 5.24 -1.16
C ALA A 39 -8.46 6.13 -2.00
N VAL A 40 -9.12 5.56 -3.02
CA VAL A 40 -10.06 6.29 -3.88
C VAL A 40 -11.32 6.72 -3.10
N GLU A 41 -11.88 5.84 -2.26
CA GLU A 41 -13.07 6.14 -1.44
C GLU A 41 -12.78 7.18 -0.35
N LEU A 42 -11.57 7.17 0.21
CA LEU A 42 -11.13 8.10 1.24
C LEU A 42 -10.73 9.47 0.67
N ALA A 43 -10.19 9.54 -0.55
CA ALA A 43 -9.60 10.78 -1.11
C ALA A 43 -10.47 12.04 -0.93
N PRO A 44 -11.79 12.02 -1.24
CA PRO A 44 -12.66 13.19 -1.06
C PRO A 44 -12.79 13.63 0.39
N GLN A 45 -12.75 12.69 1.33
CA GLN A 45 -12.88 12.96 2.76
C GLN A 45 -11.63 13.64 3.33
N TYR A 46 -10.46 13.34 2.77
CA TYR A 46 -9.19 13.98 3.15
C TYR A 46 -8.89 15.25 2.35
N GLY A 47 -9.62 15.50 1.25
CA GLY A 47 -9.29 16.57 0.31
C GLY A 47 -8.01 16.29 -0.47
N ALA A 48 -7.69 15.02 -0.69
CA ALA A 48 -6.50 14.56 -1.42
C ALA A 48 -6.77 14.47 -2.93
N ASP A 49 -5.73 14.66 -3.76
CA ASP A 49 -5.84 14.42 -5.21
C ASP A 49 -6.12 12.92 -5.48
N PRO A 50 -7.30 12.54 -6.01
CA PRO A 50 -7.67 11.14 -6.21
C PRO A 50 -6.72 10.41 -7.18
N GLU A 51 -6.17 11.11 -8.18
CA GLU A 51 -5.24 10.50 -9.13
C GLU A 51 -3.91 10.14 -8.45
N VAL A 52 -3.41 11.02 -7.60
CA VAL A 52 -2.14 10.81 -6.87
C VAL A 52 -2.28 9.66 -5.87
N VAL A 53 -3.35 9.64 -5.08
CA VAL A 53 -3.54 8.58 -4.08
C VAL A 53 -3.80 7.22 -4.72
N GLU A 54 -4.49 7.17 -5.86
CA GLU A 54 -4.71 5.91 -6.59
C GLU A 54 -3.39 5.36 -7.15
N ILE A 55 -2.57 6.21 -7.78
CA ILE A 55 -1.24 5.82 -8.28
C ILE A 55 -0.34 5.37 -7.14
N ALA A 56 -0.30 6.12 -6.04
CA ALA A 56 0.49 5.76 -4.86
C ALA A 56 0.02 4.44 -4.24
N ALA A 57 -1.29 4.20 -4.17
CA ALA A 57 -1.84 2.93 -3.68
C ALA A 57 -1.46 1.73 -4.55
N TRP A 58 -1.43 1.88 -5.88
CA TRP A 58 -0.92 0.83 -6.77
C TRP A 58 0.55 0.51 -6.55
N LEU A 59 1.35 1.52 -6.21
CA LEU A 59 2.82 1.43 -6.15
C LEU A 59 3.37 1.24 -4.74
N HIS A 60 2.58 1.38 -3.67
CA HIS A 60 3.09 1.47 -2.29
C HIS A 60 3.98 0.31 -1.86
N ASP A 61 3.66 -0.90 -2.33
CA ASP A 61 4.37 -2.14 -2.00
C ASP A 61 5.18 -2.70 -3.18
N ILE A 62 5.36 -1.93 -4.26
CA ILE A 62 5.96 -2.43 -5.51
C ILE A 62 7.32 -3.10 -5.29
N ALA A 63 8.16 -2.54 -4.42
CA ALA A 63 9.46 -3.13 -4.11
C ALA A 63 9.32 -4.52 -3.46
N SER A 64 8.43 -4.66 -2.48
CA SER A 64 8.11 -5.93 -1.80
C SER A 64 7.64 -6.99 -2.80
N VAL A 65 6.77 -6.61 -3.75
CA VAL A 65 6.20 -7.51 -4.77
C VAL A 65 7.26 -7.91 -5.82
N THR A 66 8.30 -7.10 -5.99
CA THR A 66 9.32 -7.32 -7.02
C THR A 66 10.42 -8.25 -6.54
N ASP A 67 10.92 -8.00 -5.34
CA ASP A 67 12.00 -8.78 -4.74
C ASP A 67 11.89 -8.71 -3.23
N TYR A 68 11.79 -9.88 -2.59
CA TYR A 68 11.69 -9.99 -1.15
C TYR A 68 12.95 -9.45 -0.44
N ALA A 69 14.11 -9.42 -1.09
CA ALA A 69 15.31 -8.80 -0.55
C ALA A 69 15.12 -7.29 -0.27
N LEU A 70 14.22 -6.63 -1.00
CA LEU A 70 13.91 -5.21 -0.81
C LEU A 70 12.87 -4.97 0.29
N TYR A 71 12.25 -6.01 0.84
CA TYR A 71 11.12 -5.90 1.77
C TYR A 71 11.45 -5.06 3.02
N ALA A 72 12.67 -5.16 3.55
CA ALA A 72 13.07 -4.42 4.76
C ALA A 72 12.94 -2.89 4.57
N GLU A 73 13.27 -2.41 3.36
CA GLU A 73 13.30 -0.99 3.00
C GLU A 73 12.39 -0.68 1.80
N HIS A 74 11.31 -1.45 1.62
CA HIS A 74 10.45 -1.36 0.43
C HIS A 74 9.85 0.04 0.20
N HIS A 75 9.53 0.77 1.26
CA HIS A 75 9.12 2.17 1.17
C HIS A 75 10.15 3.09 0.48
N ILE A 76 11.46 2.87 0.70
CA ILE A 76 12.55 3.63 0.08
C ILE A 76 12.73 3.18 -1.37
N HIS A 77 12.93 1.88 -1.58
CA HIS A 77 13.10 1.33 -2.93
C HIS A 77 11.87 1.54 -3.81
N GLY A 78 10.67 1.40 -3.24
CA GLY A 78 9.40 1.58 -3.91
C GLY A 78 9.17 3.03 -4.33
N ALA A 79 9.60 4.01 -3.53
CA ALA A 79 9.55 5.41 -3.92
C ALA A 79 10.47 5.70 -5.12
N GLU A 80 11.69 5.13 -5.16
CA GLU A 80 12.58 5.27 -6.33
C GLU A 80 12.02 4.55 -7.57
N MET A 81 11.50 3.33 -7.40
CA MET A 81 10.87 2.59 -8.50
C MET A 81 9.64 3.32 -9.06
N ALA A 82 8.83 3.94 -8.19
CA ALA A 82 7.67 4.73 -8.61
C ALA A 82 8.10 5.91 -9.48
N LYS A 83 9.15 6.63 -9.10
CA LYS A 83 9.72 7.72 -9.90
C LYS A 83 10.15 7.25 -11.27
N ASP A 84 10.90 6.16 -11.35
CA ASP A 84 11.40 5.63 -12.63
C ASP A 84 10.26 5.16 -13.55
N ILE A 85 9.23 4.53 -12.99
CA ILE A 85 8.06 4.08 -13.75
C ILE A 85 7.27 5.29 -14.25
N LEU A 86 6.97 6.25 -13.38
CA LEU A 86 6.16 7.42 -13.72
C LEU A 86 6.86 8.35 -14.70
N ALA A 87 8.19 8.50 -14.61
CA ALA A 87 8.98 9.24 -15.60
C ALA A 87 8.89 8.61 -17.01
N LYS A 88 8.90 7.28 -17.11
CA LYS A 88 8.75 6.56 -18.39
C LYS A 88 7.34 6.70 -18.98
N LEU A 89 6.35 7.01 -18.16
CA LEU A 89 4.95 7.20 -18.55
C LEU A 89 4.60 8.68 -18.78
N ASP A 90 5.61 9.57 -18.77
CA ASP A 90 5.45 11.01 -18.91
C ASP A 90 4.41 11.56 -17.91
N TYR A 91 4.53 11.16 -16.65
CA TYR A 91 3.71 11.68 -15.57
C TYR A 91 4.30 12.98 -15.01
N ASP A 92 3.42 13.85 -14.50
CA ASP A 92 3.81 15.15 -13.97
C ASP A 92 4.88 15.01 -12.85
N PRO A 93 6.03 15.72 -12.94
CA PRO A 93 7.11 15.59 -11.97
C PRO A 93 6.73 16.02 -10.54
N GLU A 94 5.87 17.03 -10.37
CA GLU A 94 5.44 17.50 -9.05
C GLU A 94 4.52 16.48 -8.38
N LYS A 95 3.57 15.92 -9.14
CA LYS A 95 2.74 14.80 -8.70
C LYS A 95 3.55 13.54 -8.46
N THR A 96 4.56 13.26 -9.28
CA THR A 96 5.50 12.14 -9.07
C THR A 96 6.18 12.27 -7.71
N ALA A 97 6.70 13.45 -7.38
CA ALA A 97 7.32 13.70 -6.07
C ALA A 97 6.32 13.50 -4.90
N LEU A 98 5.04 13.83 -5.10
CA LEU A 98 3.99 13.58 -4.12
C LEU A 98 3.67 12.08 -3.96
N VAL A 99 3.61 11.33 -5.07
CA VAL A 99 3.51 9.85 -5.04
C VAL A 99 4.68 9.25 -4.27
N GLN A 100 5.91 9.69 -4.53
CA GLN A 100 7.09 9.21 -3.80
C GLN A 100 6.97 9.44 -2.30
N ARG A 101 6.52 10.63 -1.86
CA ARG A 101 6.29 10.91 -0.43
C ARG A 101 5.24 10.00 0.17
N CYS A 102 4.13 9.77 -0.53
CA CYS A 102 3.10 8.83 -0.09
C CYS A 102 3.69 7.43 0.15
N ILE A 103 4.46 6.91 -0.79
CA ILE A 103 5.10 5.59 -0.70
C ILE A 103 6.17 5.56 0.39
N LEU A 104 6.98 6.61 0.53
CA LEU A 104 8.01 6.67 1.57
C LEU A 104 7.41 6.64 2.98
N ASN A 105 6.27 7.32 3.18
CA ASN A 105 5.69 7.58 4.49
C ASN A 105 4.48 6.70 4.84
N HIS A 106 4.09 5.75 3.98
CA HIS A 106 2.90 4.92 4.20
C HIS A 106 3.07 3.92 5.34
N ARG A 107 4.27 3.36 5.57
CA ARG A 107 4.45 2.19 6.44
C ARG A 107 4.33 2.53 7.93
N GLY A 108 3.55 1.74 8.68
CA GLY A 108 3.31 1.96 10.11
C GLY A 108 4.50 1.67 11.05
N SER A 109 5.48 0.87 10.61
CA SER A 109 6.63 0.50 11.46
C SER A 109 7.72 1.58 11.52
N ARG A 110 7.69 2.58 10.63
CA ARG A 110 8.53 3.78 10.70
C ARG A 110 7.62 5.01 10.71
N ARG A 111 7.41 5.59 11.89
CA ARG A 111 6.56 6.78 12.03
C ARG A 111 7.30 8.00 11.48
N MET A 112 7.06 8.29 10.21
CA MET A 112 7.41 9.55 9.58
C MET A 112 6.22 10.52 9.73
N GLU A 113 6.52 11.80 9.90
CA GLU A 113 5.51 12.86 9.86
C GLU A 113 4.94 12.95 8.43
N LYS A 114 3.62 13.12 8.32
CA LYS A 114 2.90 13.22 7.05
C LYS A 114 2.41 14.64 6.91
N HIS A 115 2.72 15.28 5.80
CA HIS A 115 2.50 16.71 5.63
C HIS A 115 1.41 17.03 4.61
N SER A 116 1.02 16.06 3.77
CA SER A 116 -0.04 16.22 2.79
C SER A 116 -1.27 15.34 3.06
N PRO A 117 -2.46 15.75 2.59
CA PRO A 117 -3.65 14.90 2.58
C PRO A 117 -3.45 13.55 1.90
N GLU A 118 -2.68 13.50 0.81
CA GLU A 118 -2.40 12.27 0.05
C GLU A 118 -1.60 11.28 0.88
N GLU A 119 -0.57 11.74 1.60
CA GLU A 119 0.25 10.89 2.47
C GLU A 119 -0.59 10.26 3.58
N ILE A 120 -1.49 11.04 4.19
CA ILE A 120 -2.41 10.58 5.22
C ILE A 120 -3.42 9.61 4.62
N CYS A 121 -4.01 9.94 3.48
CA CYS A 121 -5.01 9.13 2.80
C CYS A 121 -4.46 7.74 2.43
N VAL A 122 -3.29 7.68 1.78
CA VAL A 122 -2.67 6.40 1.38
C VAL A 122 -2.26 5.58 2.59
N ALA A 123 -1.70 6.23 3.62
CA ALA A 123 -1.36 5.53 4.86
C ALA A 123 -2.61 4.96 5.54
N ASP A 124 -3.68 5.74 5.66
CA ASP A 124 -4.91 5.27 6.27
C ASP A 124 -5.56 4.17 5.42
N ALA A 125 -5.61 4.30 4.09
CA ALA A 125 -6.10 3.26 3.19
C ALA A 125 -5.37 1.91 3.37
N ASP A 126 -4.04 1.94 3.48
CA ASP A 126 -3.23 0.75 3.80
C ASP A 126 -3.52 0.21 5.21
N ALA A 127 -3.76 1.06 6.21
CA ALA A 127 -4.17 0.56 7.52
C ALA A 127 -5.57 -0.08 7.48
N VAL A 128 -6.53 0.56 6.84
CA VAL A 128 -7.93 0.08 6.71
C VAL A 128 -7.99 -1.24 5.96
N SER A 129 -7.19 -1.43 4.90
CA SER A 129 -7.22 -2.66 4.10
C SER A 129 -6.92 -3.93 4.91
N HIS A 130 -6.18 -3.81 6.02
CA HIS A 130 -5.92 -4.94 6.91
C HIS A 130 -7.17 -5.41 7.69
N PHE A 131 -8.17 -4.55 7.83
CA PHE A 131 -9.47 -4.85 8.44
C PHE A 131 -10.51 -5.27 7.40
N ASP A 132 -10.43 -4.74 6.18
CA ASP A 132 -11.37 -5.09 5.10
C ASP A 132 -10.99 -6.35 4.33
N ALA A 133 -9.69 -6.64 4.23
CA ALA A 133 -9.13 -7.77 3.51
C ALA A 133 -8.41 -8.75 4.46
N VAL A 134 -9.03 -9.04 5.61
CA VAL A 134 -8.54 -10.00 6.62
C VAL A 134 -8.06 -11.34 6.02
N PRO A 135 -8.73 -11.93 5.01
CA PRO A 135 -8.24 -13.17 4.39
C PRO A 135 -6.82 -13.05 3.81
N SER A 136 -6.47 -11.91 3.22
CA SER A 136 -5.11 -11.68 2.69
C SER A 136 -4.07 -11.62 3.81
N LEU A 137 -4.44 -11.05 4.96
CA LEU A 137 -3.59 -11.01 6.15
C LEU A 137 -3.40 -12.41 6.75
N PHE A 138 -4.45 -13.23 6.78
CA PHE A 138 -4.36 -14.62 7.24
C PHE A 138 -3.52 -15.47 6.29
N TYR A 139 -3.69 -15.28 4.98
CA TYR A 139 -2.88 -15.96 3.97
C TYR A 139 -1.39 -15.62 4.15
N LEU A 140 -1.06 -14.34 4.38
CA LEU A 140 0.30 -13.92 4.70
C LEU A 140 0.86 -14.62 5.96
N ALA A 141 0.05 -14.75 7.01
CA ALA A 141 0.48 -15.32 8.28
C ALA A 141 0.68 -16.85 8.20
N PHE A 142 -0.35 -17.56 7.74
CA PHE A 142 -0.42 -19.02 7.86
C PHE A 142 0.04 -19.76 6.59
N VAL A 143 0.08 -19.10 5.44
CA VAL A 143 0.49 -19.73 4.18
C VAL A 143 1.86 -19.23 3.74
N ASN A 144 2.05 -17.91 3.54
CA ASN A 144 3.34 -17.40 3.05
C ASN A 144 4.45 -17.50 4.09
N ARG A 145 4.13 -17.26 5.37
CA ARG A 145 5.10 -17.30 6.47
C ARG A 145 5.12 -18.62 7.22
N ASP A 146 4.21 -19.55 6.89
CA ASP A 146 4.10 -20.88 7.49
C ASP A 146 4.11 -20.86 9.04
N LEU A 147 3.40 -19.88 9.63
CA LEU A 147 3.34 -19.73 11.08
C LEU A 147 2.35 -20.72 11.70
N GLY A 148 2.70 -21.27 12.87
CA GLY A 148 1.76 -22.03 13.69
C GLY A 148 0.61 -21.16 14.23
N ILE A 149 -0.41 -21.79 14.82
CA ILE A 149 -1.61 -21.08 15.33
C ILE A 149 -1.25 -19.97 16.32
N ASP A 150 -0.38 -20.25 17.28
CA ASP A 150 -0.02 -19.28 18.32
C ASP A 150 0.78 -18.09 17.74
N GLU A 151 1.83 -18.38 16.97
CA GLU A 151 2.68 -17.36 16.35
C GLU A 151 1.92 -16.54 15.29
N GLY A 152 1.09 -17.20 14.47
CA GLY A 152 0.25 -16.56 13.48
C GLY A 152 -0.80 -15.66 14.12
N THR A 153 -1.41 -16.08 15.23
CA THR A 153 -2.33 -15.24 16.00
C THR A 153 -1.63 -13.98 16.52
N GLN A 154 -0.45 -14.12 17.12
CA GLN A 154 0.34 -12.98 17.60
C GLN A 154 0.74 -12.04 16.44
N PHE A 155 1.14 -12.60 15.31
CA PHE A 155 1.50 -11.84 14.12
C PHE A 155 0.31 -11.01 13.59
N VAL A 156 -0.86 -11.64 13.45
CA VAL A 156 -2.09 -11.01 12.97
C VAL A 156 -2.52 -9.90 13.92
N VAL A 157 -2.67 -10.21 15.22
CA VAL A 157 -3.08 -9.23 16.24
C VAL A 157 -2.12 -8.05 16.24
N GLY A 158 -0.81 -8.31 16.31
CA GLY A 158 0.18 -7.24 16.30
C GLY A 158 0.17 -6.42 15.00
N LYS A 159 -0.17 -7.02 13.85
CA LYS A 159 -0.31 -6.28 12.59
C LYS A 159 -1.55 -5.39 12.59
N LEU A 160 -2.69 -5.88 13.07
CA LEU A 160 -3.92 -5.09 13.22
C LEU A 160 -3.75 -3.95 14.21
N GLU A 161 -3.11 -4.18 15.36
CA GLU A 161 -2.80 -3.13 16.34
C GLU A 161 -1.92 -2.04 15.75
N ARG A 162 -0.87 -2.41 15.00
CA ARG A 162 -0.02 -1.42 14.31
C ARG A 162 -0.81 -0.64 13.26
N SER A 163 -1.68 -1.30 12.49
CA SER A 163 -2.54 -0.62 11.51
C SER A 163 -3.49 0.36 12.19
N TYR A 164 -4.20 -0.04 13.25
CA TYR A 164 -5.08 0.85 14.01
C TYR A 164 -4.33 2.02 14.66
N ASN A 165 -3.14 1.78 15.20
CA ASN A 165 -2.30 2.81 15.79
C ASN A 165 -1.66 3.76 14.77
N LYS A 166 -1.63 3.38 13.49
CA LYS A 166 -1.17 4.21 12.36
C LYS A 166 -2.25 5.16 11.88
N LEU A 167 -3.53 4.77 11.96
CA LEU A 167 -4.65 5.56 11.49
C LEU A 167 -4.64 6.99 12.05
N SER A 168 -4.92 7.95 11.17
CA SER A 168 -5.19 9.32 11.57
C SER A 168 -6.44 9.42 12.46
N ALA A 169 -6.63 10.58 13.09
CA ALA A 169 -7.85 10.83 13.88
C ALA A 169 -9.12 10.68 13.01
N GLN A 170 -9.03 11.00 11.72
CA GLN A 170 -10.11 10.81 10.76
C GLN A 170 -10.28 9.33 10.38
N GLY A 171 -9.20 8.62 10.06
CA GLY A 171 -9.24 7.20 9.74
C GLY A 171 -9.81 6.35 10.88
N LYS A 172 -9.49 6.69 12.13
CA LYS A 172 -10.08 6.03 13.31
C LYS A 172 -11.59 6.25 13.46
N ARG A 173 -12.14 7.36 12.96
CA ARG A 173 -13.59 7.57 12.93
C ARG A 173 -14.22 6.68 11.86
N ILE A 174 -13.61 6.65 10.68
CA ILE A 174 -14.10 5.86 9.53
C ILE A 174 -14.09 4.36 9.84
N CYS A 175 -13.05 3.83 10.49
CA CYS A 175 -12.97 2.41 10.85
C CYS A 175 -13.91 1.97 11.99
N ARG A 176 -14.64 2.89 12.65
CA ARG A 176 -15.55 2.57 13.75
C ARG A 176 -17.00 2.44 13.33
N ASP A 177 -17.32 2.88 12.12
CA ASP A 177 -18.66 2.83 11.52
C ASP A 177 -18.79 1.59 10.64
#